data_AF-A0AAD6VRA6-F1
#
_entry.id   AF-A0AAD6VRA6-F1
#
_cell.length_a   1.000
_cell.length_b   1.000
_cell.length_c   1.000
_cell.angle_alpha   90.00
_cell.angle_beta   90.00
_cell.angle_gamma   90.00
#
_symmetry.space_group_name_H-M   'P 1'
#
loop_
_entity.id
_entity.type
_entity.pdbx_description
1 polymer ?
#
loop_
_entity_poly.entity_id
_entity_poly.type
_entity_poly.pdbx_seq_one_letter_code
_entity_poly.pdbx_strand_id
1 'polypeptide(L)'
;MKPLPPWLYLPFDPFVASHALPSSLGDALRIEEFRFYGRPLWRVYDGRDLLDVATVKLLCGPELIFYRPGTRPVLLEADTFALFTQRICLQLSPDAASQEIEQSAVESHMRLATGVHAGRLLTACPSEPILALAAAHATRREIDLKNATRCLIDLIFRFRVDRGLEGELYSRLILILARDMATTNGLYDETSRCLRPVTLHAMLRKLVKSGYSELDSKLDGTSPPFGTDVHVTFTHFVELAAEVTVLDAQWCFEMLCRGAAAQCVFSQPVINGFIIGYRGKLDEPFDETKLYLIAWQTKARQEPVPPNQDVGLTCPLIRYKDGTVVKPDHTILLFDLGAGDTEYTSSKSLVKACSRAAVPTTRWGGYAKAQETEGFFVGIRGLTPYAVLDWDGLDHQKLLDTINPEGPLEPKYGSGARASYDMFTHGEPQRLRYEKSVYFSDGIAY
;
A
#
# COMPACT_ATOMS: atom_id res chain seq x y z
N MET A 1 3.13 32.27 33.27
CA MET A 1 2.66 31.24 32.31
C MET A 1 3.77 30.21 32.16
N LYS A 2 3.47 28.91 32.30
CA LYS A 2 4.43 27.87 31.91
C LYS A 2 4.55 27.91 30.39
N PRO A 3 5.77 27.92 29.81
CA PRO A 3 5.92 27.77 28.38
C PRO A 3 5.27 26.44 27.96
N LEU A 4 4.50 26.48 26.87
CA LEU A 4 4.07 25.25 26.23
C LEU A 4 5.33 24.44 25.90
N PRO A 5 5.32 23.11 26.11
CA PRO A 5 6.43 22.29 25.64
C PRO A 5 6.68 22.60 24.16
N PRO A 6 7.95 22.67 23.72
CA PRO A 6 8.28 23.03 22.35
C PRO A 6 7.64 22.10 21.31
N TRP A 7 7.18 20.94 21.76
CA TRP A 7 6.43 19.96 20.99
C TRP A 7 5.07 19.72 21.67
N LEU A 8 4.00 20.20 21.06
CA LEU A 8 2.64 19.72 21.35
C LEU A 8 2.49 18.38 20.62
N TYR A 9 2.60 17.27 21.36
CA TYR A 9 2.23 15.97 20.81
C TYR A 9 0.74 15.98 20.51
N LEU A 10 0.40 16.11 19.23
CA LEU A 10 -0.97 15.95 18.77
C LEU A 10 -1.22 14.44 18.59
N PRO A 11 -2.28 13.89 19.21
CA PRO A 11 -2.64 12.50 18.97
C PRO A 11 -2.99 12.29 17.49
N PHE A 12 -2.61 11.12 16.98
CA PHE A 12 -2.97 10.69 15.63
C PHE A 12 -4.18 9.76 15.70
N ASP A 13 -5.09 9.85 14.72
CA ASP A 13 -6.38 9.15 14.73
C ASP A 13 -7.26 9.40 15.98
N PRO A 14 -7.29 10.62 16.59
CA PRO A 14 -7.99 10.83 17.86
C PRO A 14 -9.50 10.62 17.77
N PHE A 15 -10.07 10.65 16.56
CA PHE A 15 -11.51 10.54 16.33
C PHE A 15 -11.96 9.15 15.90
N VAL A 16 -11.05 8.23 15.54
CA VAL A 16 -11.41 6.90 15.02
C VAL A 16 -12.20 6.08 16.05
N ALA A 17 -11.81 6.14 17.33
CA ALA A 17 -12.50 5.40 18.38
C ALA A 17 -13.91 5.94 18.70
N SER A 18 -14.13 7.24 18.48
CA SER A 18 -15.43 7.91 18.70
C SER A 18 -16.32 7.95 17.46
N HIS A 19 -15.74 7.72 16.28
CA HIS A 19 -16.44 7.70 15.00
C HIS A 19 -16.96 6.30 14.75
N ALA A 20 -18.28 6.17 14.58
CA ALA A 20 -18.85 4.88 14.22
C ALA A 20 -18.40 4.53 12.80
N LEU A 21 -17.94 3.29 12.59
CA LEU A 21 -17.61 2.84 11.24
C LEU A 21 -18.87 2.94 10.35
N PRO A 22 -18.71 3.33 9.08
CA PRO A 22 -19.81 3.37 8.12
C PRO A 22 -20.53 2.03 8.03
N SER A 23 -21.84 2.03 7.76
CA SER A 23 -22.61 0.78 7.66
C SER A 23 -22.32 0.02 6.36
N SER A 24 -21.89 0.71 5.32
CA SER A 24 -21.62 0.16 3.99
C SER A 24 -20.27 0.63 3.46
N LEU A 25 -19.70 -0.08 2.47
CA LEU A 25 -18.46 0.37 1.83
C LEU A 25 -18.69 1.64 1.00
N GLY A 26 -19.87 1.79 0.38
CA GLY A 26 -20.24 2.98 -0.39
C GLY A 26 -20.25 4.24 0.46
N ASP A 27 -20.78 4.17 1.69
CA ASP A 27 -20.71 5.28 2.65
C ASP A 27 -19.25 5.59 3.03
N ALA A 28 -18.44 4.56 3.27
CA ALA A 28 -17.03 4.71 3.65
C ALA A 28 -16.16 5.38 2.58
N LEU A 29 -16.58 5.33 1.31
CA LEU A 29 -15.85 5.95 0.19
C LEU A 29 -16.11 7.45 0.06
N ARG A 30 -17.04 8.04 0.82
CA ARG A 30 -17.25 9.49 0.82
C ARG A 30 -16.02 10.19 1.38
N ILE A 31 -15.54 11.24 0.72
CA ILE A 31 -14.41 12.05 1.20
C ILE A 31 -14.66 12.59 2.61
N GLU A 32 -15.91 12.87 2.95
CA GLU A 32 -16.34 13.30 4.28
C GLU A 32 -15.89 12.31 5.38
N GLU A 33 -15.84 11.00 5.10
CA GLU A 33 -15.38 10.00 6.07
C GLU A 33 -13.87 10.07 6.30
N PHE A 34 -13.10 10.61 5.36
CA PHE A 34 -11.64 10.65 5.46
C PHE A 34 -11.16 11.66 6.52
N ARG A 35 -12.00 12.64 6.88
CA ARG A 35 -11.68 13.66 7.89
C ARG A 35 -11.51 13.12 9.31
N PHE A 36 -11.91 11.87 9.55
CA PHE A 36 -11.82 11.22 10.86
C PHE A 36 -10.51 10.44 11.06
N TYR A 37 -9.76 10.22 9.98
CA TYR A 37 -8.48 9.54 10.00
C TYR A 37 -7.33 10.54 9.91
N GLY A 38 -6.26 10.27 10.63
CA GLY A 38 -5.04 11.06 10.63
C GLY A 38 -5.01 12.16 11.67
N ARG A 39 -4.47 13.32 11.28
CA ARG A 39 -4.37 14.48 12.17
C ARG A 39 -5.75 15.08 12.47
N PRO A 40 -5.96 15.61 13.69
CA PRO A 40 -7.19 16.33 14.02
C PRO A 40 -7.47 17.54 13.12
N LEU A 41 -6.44 18.04 12.42
CA LEU A 41 -6.55 19.06 11.39
C LEU A 41 -7.68 18.78 10.39
N TRP A 42 -7.83 17.56 9.89
CA TRP A 42 -8.79 17.28 8.82
C TRP A 42 -10.24 17.47 9.27
N ARG A 43 -10.50 17.31 10.58
CA ARG A 43 -11.84 17.48 11.15
C ARG A 43 -12.35 18.91 11.05
N VAL A 44 -11.50 19.92 10.88
CA VAL A 44 -11.96 21.32 10.81
C VAL A 44 -12.49 21.71 9.44
N TYR A 45 -12.13 20.96 8.40
CA TYR A 45 -12.57 21.23 7.03
C TYR A 45 -13.85 20.48 6.69
N ASP A 46 -14.66 21.06 5.80
CA ASP A 46 -15.81 20.38 5.22
C ASP A 46 -15.34 19.47 4.06
N GLY A 47 -16.13 18.45 3.71
CA GLY A 47 -15.78 17.54 2.61
C GLY A 47 -15.73 18.18 1.23
N ARG A 48 -16.12 19.45 1.04
CA ARG A 48 -15.98 20.14 -0.25
C ARG A 48 -14.56 20.64 -0.43
N ASP A 49 -14.02 21.28 0.59
CA ASP A 49 -12.69 21.90 0.54
C ASP A 49 -11.57 20.94 0.97
N LEU A 50 -11.93 19.82 1.61
CA LEU A 50 -10.99 18.91 2.26
C LEU A 50 -9.88 18.40 1.32
N LEU A 51 -10.22 17.99 0.09
CA LEU A 51 -9.22 17.48 -0.86
C LEU A 51 -8.30 18.58 -1.38
N ASP A 52 -8.85 19.74 -1.69
CA ASP A 52 -8.08 20.88 -2.21
C ASP A 52 -7.10 21.39 -1.14
N VAL A 53 -7.58 21.53 0.10
CA VAL A 53 -6.75 21.92 1.24
C VAL A 53 -5.67 20.88 1.50
N ALA A 54 -5.99 19.59 1.45
CA ALA A 54 -5.01 18.53 1.62
C ALA A 54 -3.94 18.57 0.52
N THR A 55 -4.32 18.86 -0.72
CA THR A 55 -3.41 19.01 -1.87
C THR A 55 -2.47 20.20 -1.69
N VAL A 56 -3.02 21.38 -1.37
CA VAL A 56 -2.21 22.59 -1.09
C VAL A 56 -1.23 22.35 0.05
N LYS A 57 -1.68 21.70 1.13
CA LYS A 57 -0.85 21.39 2.29
C LYS A 57 0.24 20.37 1.97
N LEU A 58 -0.06 19.36 1.18
CA LEU A 58 0.92 18.34 0.78
C LEU A 58 2.02 18.91 -0.11
N LEU A 59 1.70 19.88 -0.97
CA LEU A 59 2.61 20.44 -1.97
C LEU A 59 3.19 21.82 -1.60
N CYS A 60 2.97 22.28 -0.36
CA CYS A 60 3.51 23.54 0.16
C CYS A 60 3.22 24.80 -0.68
N GLY A 61 2.09 24.89 -1.39
CA GLY A 61 1.74 26.17 -2.01
C GLY A 61 0.56 26.15 -2.98
N PRO A 62 -0.14 27.30 -3.10
CA PRO A 62 -1.14 27.49 -4.15
C PRO A 62 -0.49 27.65 -5.53
N GLU A 63 0.81 27.97 -5.61
CA GLU A 63 1.47 28.30 -6.88
C GLU A 63 1.69 27.10 -7.81
N LEU A 64 1.71 25.87 -7.28
CA LEU A 64 1.66 24.65 -8.09
C LEU A 64 0.28 24.46 -8.78
N ILE A 65 -0.77 25.00 -8.18
CA ILE A 65 -2.16 24.96 -8.69
C ILE A 65 -2.43 26.14 -9.66
N PHE A 66 -1.67 27.24 -9.55
CA PHE A 66 -1.79 28.43 -10.40
C PHE A 66 -0.77 28.50 -11.56
N TYR A 67 -0.11 27.39 -11.92
CA TYR A 67 0.67 27.38 -13.16
C TYR A 67 -0.23 27.68 -14.36
N ARG A 68 0.28 28.54 -15.25
CA ARG A 68 -0.41 28.91 -16.49
C ARG A 68 -0.84 27.65 -17.25
N PRO A 69 -2.04 27.61 -17.85
CA PRO A 69 -2.41 26.54 -18.77
C PRO A 69 -1.31 26.36 -19.81
N GLY A 70 -0.64 25.20 -19.80
CA GLY A 70 0.43 24.87 -20.76
C GLY A 70 1.86 24.77 -20.20
N THR A 71 2.14 25.19 -18.97
CA THR A 71 3.45 24.94 -18.32
C THR A 71 3.30 23.90 -17.22
N ARG A 72 3.85 22.70 -17.41
CA ARG A 72 3.88 21.66 -16.37
C ARG A 72 4.93 22.04 -15.30
N PRO A 73 4.61 21.95 -14.00
CA PRO A 73 5.58 22.26 -12.95
C PRO A 73 6.76 21.30 -12.98
N VAL A 74 7.96 21.82 -12.69
CA VAL A 74 9.13 20.98 -12.41
C VAL A 74 9.02 20.53 -10.97
N LEU A 75 8.86 19.22 -10.75
CA LEU A 75 8.87 18.65 -9.41
C LEU A 75 10.26 18.78 -8.80
N LEU A 76 10.32 19.28 -7.57
CA LEU A 76 11.50 19.14 -6.74
C LEU A 76 11.57 17.72 -6.14
N GLU A 77 12.74 17.35 -5.65
CA GLU A 77 12.96 16.05 -5.00
C GLU A 77 12.06 15.90 -3.75
N ALA A 78 11.89 16.98 -2.97
CA ALA A 78 11.01 17.00 -1.81
C ALA A 78 9.52 16.83 -2.16
N ASP A 79 9.04 17.45 -3.24
CA ASP A 79 7.67 17.27 -3.74
C ASP A 79 7.42 15.81 -4.12
N THR A 80 8.37 15.23 -4.86
CA THR A 80 8.31 13.84 -5.29
C THR A 80 8.31 12.90 -4.09
N PHE A 81 9.21 13.13 -3.13
CA PHE A 81 9.29 12.37 -1.90
C PHE A 81 7.98 12.44 -1.10
N ALA A 82 7.41 13.64 -0.96
CA ALA A 82 6.13 13.88 -0.29
C ALA A 82 4.96 13.13 -0.94
N LEU A 83 4.85 13.20 -2.26
CA LEU A 83 3.80 12.50 -3.01
C LEU A 83 3.88 10.99 -2.78
N PHE A 84 5.07 10.40 -2.92
CA PHE A 84 5.21 8.94 -2.88
C PHE A 84 5.32 8.38 -1.46
N THR A 85 5.81 9.13 -0.46
CA THR A 85 5.78 8.67 0.93
C THR A 85 4.34 8.48 1.42
N GLN A 86 3.40 9.31 0.97
CA GLN A 86 1.96 9.18 1.26
C GLN A 86 1.27 8.01 0.54
N ARG A 87 1.86 7.48 -0.54
CA ARG A 87 1.24 6.46 -1.41
C ARG A 87 1.84 5.08 -1.22
N ILE A 88 3.17 4.98 -1.14
CA ILE A 88 3.90 3.70 -1.23
C ILE A 88 4.84 3.45 -0.06
N CYS A 89 4.64 4.12 1.09
CA CYS A 89 5.50 3.96 2.28
C CYS A 89 6.99 4.10 1.91
N LEU A 90 7.32 5.16 1.16
CA LEU A 90 8.69 5.46 0.77
C LEU A 90 9.47 5.95 1.99
N GLN A 91 10.57 5.28 2.29
CA GLN A 91 11.57 5.65 3.29
C GLN A 91 12.95 5.68 2.64
N LEU A 92 13.75 6.68 2.98
CA LEU A 92 15.11 6.84 2.47
C LEU A 92 16.13 6.26 3.44
N SER A 93 17.35 6.02 2.95
CA SER A 93 18.46 5.62 3.80
C SER A 93 18.77 6.69 4.85
N PRO A 94 19.24 6.33 6.06
CA PRO A 94 19.50 7.28 7.14
C PRO A 94 20.86 8.01 6.99
N ASP A 95 21.19 8.45 5.77
CA ASP A 95 22.38 9.26 5.46
C ASP A 95 22.06 10.77 5.50
N ALA A 96 23.11 11.60 5.49
CA ALA A 96 22.96 13.05 5.63
C ALA A 96 22.16 13.70 4.49
N ALA A 97 22.32 13.23 3.25
CA ALA A 97 21.63 13.81 2.10
C ALA A 97 20.13 13.46 2.13
N SER A 98 19.80 12.23 2.51
CA SER A 98 18.43 11.79 2.74
C SER A 98 17.77 12.54 3.90
N GLN A 99 18.51 12.86 4.97
CA GLN A 99 18.01 13.66 6.09
C GLN A 99 17.62 15.08 5.67
N GLU A 100 18.33 15.71 4.73
CA GLU A 100 17.95 17.03 4.20
C GLU A 100 16.59 16.99 3.49
N ILE A 101 16.32 15.94 2.70
CA ILE A 101 15.02 15.73 2.07
C ILE A 101 13.92 15.48 3.10
N GLU A 102 14.17 14.62 4.10
CA GLU A 102 13.20 14.35 5.15
C GLU A 102 12.88 15.61 5.98
N GLN A 103 13.89 16.43 6.28
CA GLN A 103 13.70 17.70 6.97
C GLN A 103 12.85 18.65 6.12
N SER A 104 13.16 18.82 4.84
CA SER A 104 12.35 19.62 3.92
C SER A 104 10.89 19.12 3.85
N ALA A 105 10.68 17.80 3.86
CA ALA A 105 9.35 17.21 3.89
C ALA A 105 8.58 17.48 5.19
N VAL A 106 9.27 17.60 6.32
CA VAL A 106 8.65 18.00 7.60
C VAL A 106 8.28 19.49 7.58
N GLU A 107 9.17 20.33 7.07
CA GLU A 107 8.98 21.78 7.03
C GLU A 107 7.82 22.18 6.10
N SER A 108 7.65 21.47 4.98
CA SER A 108 6.82 21.92 3.87
C SER A 108 5.71 20.94 3.44
N HIS A 109 5.82 19.64 3.72
CA HIS A 109 5.02 18.62 3.04
C HIS A 109 4.22 17.69 3.97
N MET A 110 3.80 18.20 5.12
CA MET A 110 2.97 17.45 6.08
C MET A 110 3.60 16.15 6.59
N ARG A 111 4.92 15.92 6.43
CA ARG A 111 5.60 14.82 7.10
C ARG A 111 5.69 15.13 8.60
N LEU A 112 5.59 14.12 9.46
CA LEU A 112 5.72 14.32 10.89
C LEU A 112 7.17 14.22 11.34
N ALA A 113 7.64 15.20 12.09
CA ALA A 113 8.75 15.01 13.00
C ALA A 113 8.25 14.25 14.23
N THR A 114 8.84 13.10 14.51
CA THR A 114 8.38 12.20 15.57
C THR A 114 9.38 12.08 16.72
N GLY A 115 10.60 12.57 16.52
CA GLY A 115 11.61 12.66 17.57
C GLY A 115 12.95 13.14 17.05
N VAL A 116 13.95 13.15 17.94
CA VAL A 116 15.35 13.41 17.59
C VAL A 116 16.19 12.34 18.28
N HIS A 117 17.06 11.67 17.53
CA HIS A 117 17.96 10.66 18.07
C HIS A 117 19.37 10.84 17.51
N ALA A 118 20.37 10.91 18.40
CA ALA A 118 21.78 11.09 18.03
C ALA A 118 22.03 12.27 17.06
N GLY A 119 21.31 13.38 17.26
CA GLY A 119 21.41 14.58 16.41
C GLY A 119 20.69 14.48 15.06
N ARG A 120 19.91 13.41 14.83
CA ARG A 120 19.12 13.18 13.60
C ARG A 120 17.65 13.34 13.87
N LEU A 121 16.93 13.87 12.88
CA LEU A 121 15.48 14.01 12.94
C LEU A 121 14.83 12.66 12.64
N LEU A 122 14.02 12.16 13.56
CA LEU A 122 13.16 11.01 13.30
C LEU A 122 11.87 11.53 12.69
N THR A 123 11.49 10.95 11.55
CA THR A 123 10.32 11.38 10.80
C THR A 123 9.43 10.21 10.43
N ALA A 124 8.15 10.47 10.20
CA ALA A 124 7.19 9.47 9.77
C ALA A 124 6.14 10.04 8.81
N CYS A 125 5.58 9.16 8.00
CA CYS A 125 4.43 9.42 7.13
C CYS A 125 3.31 8.43 7.49
N PRO A 126 2.58 8.65 8.59
CA PRO A 126 1.49 7.76 8.97
C PRO A 126 0.31 7.81 7.98
N SER A 127 -0.57 6.81 8.04
CA SER A 127 -1.73 6.67 7.16
C SER A 127 -2.72 7.83 7.29
N GLU A 128 -2.80 8.66 6.26
CA GLU A 128 -3.80 9.72 6.14
C GLU A 128 -4.53 9.59 4.80
N PRO A 129 -5.71 8.96 4.78
CA PRO A 129 -6.46 8.68 3.55
C PRO A 129 -6.64 9.91 2.65
N ILE A 130 -6.83 11.09 3.25
CA ILE A 130 -6.97 12.32 2.48
C ILE A 130 -5.67 12.80 1.85
N LEU A 131 -4.51 12.67 2.51
CA LEU A 131 -3.23 13.01 1.92
C LEU A 131 -2.83 12.02 0.82
N ALA A 132 -3.12 10.73 1.03
CA ALA A 132 -2.96 9.72 -0.01
C ALA A 132 -3.81 10.03 -1.24
N LEU A 133 -5.07 10.45 -1.05
CA LEU A 133 -5.94 10.87 -2.14
C LEU A 133 -5.46 12.17 -2.80
N ALA A 134 -4.98 13.13 -2.02
CA ALA A 134 -4.39 14.38 -2.53
C ALA A 134 -3.16 14.11 -3.41
N ALA A 135 -2.26 13.23 -2.98
CA ALA A 135 -1.11 12.80 -3.79
C ALA A 135 -1.55 12.16 -5.12
N ALA A 136 -2.60 11.34 -5.09
CA ALA A 136 -3.19 10.75 -6.29
C ALA A 136 -3.84 11.78 -7.21
N HIS A 137 -4.51 12.76 -6.62
CA HIS A 137 -5.15 13.84 -7.35
C HIS A 137 -4.13 14.70 -8.09
N ALA A 138 -3.10 15.14 -7.38
CA ALA A 138 -2.03 15.99 -7.90
C ALA A 138 -1.24 15.33 -9.04
N THR A 139 -0.85 14.06 -8.86
CA THR A 139 -0.12 13.30 -9.90
C THR A 139 -0.93 13.08 -11.17
N ARG A 140 -2.27 13.16 -11.10
CA ARG A 140 -3.13 12.99 -12.28
C ARG A 140 -3.54 14.26 -12.97
N ARG A 141 -3.75 15.35 -12.24
CA ARG A 141 -4.26 16.60 -12.80
C ARG A 141 -3.18 17.65 -13.03
N GLU A 142 -2.20 17.72 -12.14
CA GLU A 142 -1.31 18.89 -12.05
C GLU A 142 0.09 18.57 -12.60
N ILE A 143 0.63 17.40 -12.28
CA ILE A 143 2.07 17.14 -12.39
C ILE A 143 2.46 16.19 -13.55
N ASP A 144 1.53 15.39 -14.07
CA ASP A 144 1.76 14.20 -14.91
C ASP A 144 2.45 13.05 -14.16
N LEU A 145 1.70 11.95 -13.99
CA LEU A 145 2.10 10.73 -13.30
C LEU A 145 3.41 10.15 -13.87
N LYS A 146 3.62 10.27 -15.19
CA LYS A 146 4.84 9.77 -15.83
C LYS A 146 6.07 10.52 -15.33
N ASN A 147 5.99 11.85 -15.29
CA ASN A 147 7.08 12.69 -14.82
C ASN A 147 7.36 12.48 -13.33
N ALA A 148 6.31 12.44 -12.50
CA ALA A 148 6.46 12.14 -11.07
C ALA A 148 7.16 10.80 -10.81
N THR A 149 6.81 9.77 -11.58
CA THR A 149 7.43 8.45 -11.46
C THR A 149 8.89 8.45 -11.90
N ARG A 150 9.25 9.19 -12.97
CA ARG A 150 10.66 9.35 -13.36
C ARG A 150 11.47 10.04 -12.26
N CYS A 151 10.95 11.14 -11.70
CA CYS A 151 11.57 11.81 -10.57
C CYS A 151 11.74 10.88 -9.36
N LEU A 152 10.75 10.01 -9.09
CA LEU A 152 10.86 9.01 -8.03
C LEU A 152 11.99 8.01 -8.29
N ILE A 153 12.11 7.49 -9.51
CA ILE A 153 13.18 6.54 -9.86
C ILE A 153 14.55 7.21 -9.71
N ASP A 154 14.68 8.46 -10.13
CA ASP A 154 15.90 9.25 -9.95
C ASP A 154 16.24 9.44 -8.46
N LEU A 155 15.22 9.73 -7.64
CA LEU A 155 15.34 9.89 -6.20
C LEU A 155 15.78 8.58 -5.53
N ILE A 156 15.14 7.45 -5.86
CA ILE A 156 15.53 6.12 -5.34
C ILE A 156 16.97 5.79 -5.72
N PHE A 157 17.36 6.06 -6.97
CA PHE A 157 18.71 5.79 -7.45
C PHE A 157 19.77 6.63 -6.71
N ARG A 158 19.46 7.91 -6.44
CA ARG A 158 20.37 8.86 -5.79
C ARG A 158 20.51 8.63 -4.29
N PHE A 159 19.40 8.60 -3.58
CA PHE A 159 19.37 8.60 -2.11
C PHE A 159 19.37 7.20 -1.50
N ARG A 160 19.20 6.17 -2.34
CA ARG A 160 19.09 4.76 -1.96
C ARG A 160 17.96 4.51 -0.97
N VAL A 161 17.07 3.61 -1.34
CA VAL A 161 16.10 3.06 -0.39
C VAL A 161 16.82 2.00 0.45
N ASP A 162 16.31 1.73 1.64
CA ASP A 162 16.89 0.71 2.51
C ASP A 162 17.07 -0.62 1.76
N ARG A 163 18.31 -1.12 1.77
CA ARG A 163 18.73 -2.24 0.92
C ARG A 163 18.01 -3.52 1.35
N GLY A 164 17.39 -4.20 0.40
CA GLY A 164 16.55 -5.37 0.65
C GLY A 164 15.05 -5.09 0.64
N LEU A 165 14.64 -3.81 0.65
CA LEU A 165 13.24 -3.39 0.47
C LEU A 165 12.97 -2.83 -0.93
N GLU A 166 13.99 -2.67 -1.77
CA GLU A 166 13.88 -2.08 -3.12
C GLU A 166 12.85 -2.85 -3.98
N GLY A 167 12.96 -4.18 -4.07
CA GLY A 167 11.97 -5.00 -4.79
C GLY A 167 10.54 -4.79 -4.27
N GLU A 168 10.35 -4.78 -2.95
CA GLU A 168 9.04 -4.55 -2.32
C GLU A 168 8.51 -3.13 -2.54
N LEU A 169 9.39 -2.13 -2.67
CA LEU A 169 9.01 -0.79 -3.09
C LEU A 169 8.50 -0.77 -4.53
N TYR A 170 9.16 -1.47 -5.45
CA TYR A 170 8.72 -1.54 -6.84
C TYR A 170 7.38 -2.26 -6.99
N SER A 171 7.12 -3.34 -6.25
CA SER A 171 5.79 -3.98 -6.30
C SER A 171 4.69 -3.06 -5.77
N ARG A 172 4.94 -2.31 -4.68
CA ARG A 172 4.02 -1.27 -4.19
C ARG A 172 3.78 -0.18 -5.24
N LEU A 173 4.83 0.33 -5.89
CA LEU A 173 4.71 1.31 -6.97
C LEU A 173 3.87 0.78 -8.14
N ILE A 174 4.18 -0.41 -8.65
CA ILE A 174 3.45 -1.06 -9.76
C ILE A 174 1.98 -1.24 -9.40
N LEU A 175 1.66 -1.67 -8.17
CA LEU A 175 0.29 -1.85 -7.71
C LEU A 175 -0.49 -0.53 -7.62
N ILE A 176 0.13 0.54 -7.11
CA ILE A 176 -0.49 1.88 -7.07
C ILE A 176 -0.75 2.40 -8.48
N LEU A 177 0.22 2.25 -9.38
CA LEU A 177 0.05 2.67 -10.77
C LEU A 177 -1.07 1.88 -11.45
N ALA A 178 -1.15 0.57 -11.24
CA ALA A 178 -2.20 -0.28 -11.82
C ALA A 178 -3.59 0.12 -11.31
N ARG A 179 -3.74 0.35 -10.00
CA ARG A 179 -4.98 0.84 -9.38
C ARG A 179 -5.37 2.19 -9.96
N ASP A 180 -4.44 3.12 -10.02
CA ASP A 180 -4.70 4.47 -10.53
C ASP A 180 -5.15 4.34 -11.99
N MET A 181 -4.36 3.70 -12.85
CA MET A 181 -4.65 3.50 -14.28
C MET A 181 -5.98 2.78 -14.55
N ALA A 182 -6.48 1.97 -13.61
CA ALA A 182 -7.79 1.32 -13.70
C ALA A 182 -8.96 2.29 -13.49
N THR A 183 -8.69 3.51 -13.03
CA THR A 183 -9.71 4.55 -12.82
C THR A 183 -9.70 5.53 -14.00
N THR A 184 -10.69 5.47 -14.88
CA THR A 184 -10.73 6.22 -16.15
C THR A 184 -10.90 7.73 -16.00
N ASN A 185 -11.61 8.19 -14.96
CA ASN A 185 -11.96 9.61 -14.75
C ASN A 185 -11.34 10.18 -13.46
N GLY A 186 -10.12 9.76 -13.12
CA GLY A 186 -9.48 10.13 -11.86
C GLY A 186 -9.99 9.31 -10.66
N LEU A 187 -9.26 9.36 -9.55
CA LEU A 187 -9.61 8.58 -8.35
C LEU A 187 -10.80 9.15 -7.58
N TYR A 188 -11.07 10.43 -7.74
CA TYR A 188 -12.12 11.15 -7.04
C TYR A 188 -13.24 11.48 -8.01
N ASP A 189 -14.47 11.18 -7.61
CA ASP A 189 -15.65 11.67 -8.31
C ASP A 189 -16.11 12.99 -7.70
N GLU A 190 -15.86 14.11 -8.39
CA GLU A 190 -16.26 15.45 -7.93
C GLU A 190 -17.78 15.57 -7.73
N THR A 191 -18.58 14.81 -8.49
CA THR A 191 -20.05 14.89 -8.43
C THR A 191 -20.60 14.21 -7.17
N SER A 192 -20.24 12.94 -6.96
CA SER A 192 -20.69 12.19 -5.76
C SER A 192 -19.85 12.49 -4.51
N ARG A 193 -18.69 13.13 -4.69
CA ARG A 193 -17.68 13.38 -3.65
C ARG A 193 -17.18 12.10 -2.98
N CYS A 194 -17.01 11.07 -3.79
CA CYS A 194 -16.55 9.75 -3.36
C CYS A 194 -15.22 9.36 -4.02
N LEU A 195 -14.44 8.58 -3.29
CA LEU A 195 -13.37 7.77 -3.87
C LEU A 195 -13.99 6.75 -4.83
N ARG A 196 -13.49 6.71 -6.06
CA ARG A 196 -13.90 5.72 -7.06
C ARG A 196 -13.21 4.38 -6.78
N PRO A 197 -13.96 3.32 -6.46
CA PRO A 197 -13.42 1.97 -6.40
C PRO A 197 -13.16 1.47 -7.83
N VAL A 198 -12.23 0.53 -7.96
CA VAL A 198 -12.02 -0.22 -9.21
C VAL A 198 -12.35 -1.69 -8.97
N THR A 199 -12.64 -2.44 -10.03
CA THR A 199 -12.77 -3.89 -9.89
C THR A 199 -11.39 -4.54 -9.94
N LEU A 200 -11.24 -5.71 -9.30
CA LEU A 200 -10.03 -6.51 -9.41
C LEU A 200 -9.71 -6.82 -10.88
N HIS A 201 -10.75 -7.11 -11.68
CA HIS A 201 -10.65 -7.28 -13.12
C HIS A 201 -9.95 -6.09 -13.80
N ALA A 202 -10.49 -4.88 -13.59
CA ALA A 202 -9.95 -3.66 -14.21
C ALA A 202 -8.51 -3.38 -13.73
N MET A 203 -8.20 -3.63 -12.46
CA MET A 203 -6.86 -3.47 -11.93
C MET A 203 -5.87 -4.45 -12.58
N LEU A 204 -6.21 -5.74 -12.68
CA LEU A 204 -5.33 -6.75 -13.32
C LEU A 204 -5.10 -6.45 -14.80
N ARG A 205 -6.11 -5.93 -15.50
CA ARG A 205 -6.01 -5.46 -16.90
C ARG A 205 -5.12 -4.24 -17.10
N LYS A 206 -4.90 -3.46 -16.05
CA LYS A 206 -3.93 -2.35 -16.06
C LYS A 206 -2.58 -2.76 -15.51
N LEU A 207 -2.53 -3.83 -14.72
CA LEU A 207 -1.28 -4.39 -14.21
C LEU A 207 -0.48 -5.05 -15.34
N VAL A 208 -1.11 -5.91 -16.15
CA VAL A 208 -0.45 -6.74 -17.17
C VAL A 208 -0.93 -6.35 -18.56
N LYS A 209 -0.02 -6.26 -19.54
CA LYS A 209 -0.36 -6.00 -20.95
C LYS A 209 -1.30 -7.09 -21.50
N SER A 210 -2.13 -6.75 -22.47
CA SER A 210 -2.89 -7.76 -23.22
C SER A 210 -1.96 -8.64 -24.07
N GLY A 211 -2.41 -9.84 -24.43
CA GLY A 211 -1.64 -10.76 -25.28
C GLY A 211 -1.02 -11.94 -24.52
N TYR A 212 -1.24 -12.02 -23.21
CA TYR A 212 -0.89 -13.18 -22.40
C TYR A 212 -2.11 -14.09 -22.28
N SER A 213 -2.25 -15.01 -23.23
CA SER A 213 -3.45 -15.83 -23.46
C SER A 213 -3.98 -16.56 -22.23
N GLU A 214 -3.13 -17.07 -21.34
CA GLU A 214 -3.55 -17.72 -20.09
C GLU A 214 -4.29 -16.74 -19.17
N LEU A 215 -3.71 -15.56 -18.94
CA LEU A 215 -4.32 -14.53 -18.10
C LEU A 215 -5.59 -13.99 -18.77
N ASP A 216 -5.52 -13.68 -20.07
CA ASP A 216 -6.66 -13.14 -20.82
C ASP A 216 -7.85 -14.11 -20.82
N SER A 217 -7.60 -15.41 -21.01
CA SER A 217 -8.62 -16.45 -20.95
C SER A 217 -9.21 -16.61 -19.54
N LYS A 218 -8.41 -16.47 -18.48
CA LYS A 218 -8.93 -16.56 -17.12
C LYS A 218 -9.73 -15.33 -16.70
N LEU A 219 -9.32 -14.15 -17.15
CA LEU A 219 -10.01 -12.91 -16.84
C LEU A 219 -11.31 -12.77 -17.63
N ASP A 220 -11.33 -13.07 -18.93
CA ASP A 220 -12.48 -12.83 -19.82
C ASP A 220 -13.29 -14.08 -20.16
N GLY A 221 -12.73 -15.28 -19.94
CA GLY A 221 -13.36 -16.54 -20.36
C GLY A 221 -14.50 -17.01 -19.45
N THR A 222 -14.77 -16.33 -18.35
CA THR A 222 -15.90 -16.60 -17.44
C THR A 222 -17.05 -15.64 -17.70
N SER A 223 -18.27 -16.05 -17.32
CA SER A 223 -19.47 -15.19 -17.36
C SER A 223 -20.13 -15.15 -15.97
N PRO A 224 -20.02 -14.03 -15.22
CA PRO A 224 -19.31 -12.79 -15.58
C PRO A 224 -17.78 -12.95 -15.59
N PRO A 225 -17.01 -12.02 -16.22
CA PRO A 225 -15.55 -12.03 -16.19
C PRO A 225 -15.00 -12.02 -14.77
N PHE A 226 -13.89 -12.72 -14.54
CA PHE A 226 -13.32 -12.91 -13.20
C PHE A 226 -12.98 -11.56 -12.54
N GLY A 227 -13.37 -11.42 -11.26
CA GLY A 227 -13.01 -10.27 -10.42
C GLY A 227 -13.77 -8.99 -10.76
N THR A 228 -14.81 -9.05 -11.60
CA THR A 228 -15.70 -7.91 -11.89
C THR A 228 -16.62 -7.57 -10.72
N ASP A 229 -16.83 -8.52 -9.82
CA ASP A 229 -17.61 -8.42 -8.59
C ASP A 229 -16.76 -8.08 -7.36
N VAL A 230 -15.43 -8.05 -7.47
CA VAL A 230 -14.52 -7.72 -6.37
C VAL A 230 -14.09 -6.27 -6.49
N HIS A 231 -14.50 -5.44 -5.53
CA HIS A 231 -14.12 -4.03 -5.42
C HIS A 231 -12.80 -3.85 -4.68
N VAL A 232 -11.94 -2.99 -5.22
CA VAL A 232 -10.63 -2.62 -4.69
C VAL A 232 -10.60 -1.11 -4.49
N THR A 233 -10.34 -0.67 -3.26
CA THR A 233 -10.48 0.74 -2.86
C THR A 233 -9.16 1.42 -2.53
N PHE A 234 -8.08 0.68 -2.27
CA PHE A 234 -6.85 1.25 -1.71
C PHE A 234 -6.25 2.39 -2.53
N THR A 235 -5.74 3.40 -1.86
CA THR A 235 -5.01 4.55 -2.42
C THR A 235 -3.55 4.53 -1.99
N HIS A 236 -3.23 3.91 -0.85
CA HIS A 236 -1.88 3.90 -0.30
C HIS A 236 -1.56 2.60 0.43
N PHE A 237 -0.29 2.43 0.78
CA PHE A 237 0.18 1.36 1.65
C PHE A 237 0.40 1.87 3.07
N VAL A 238 0.30 0.94 4.03
CA VAL A 238 0.77 1.08 5.41
C VAL A 238 1.71 -0.08 5.73
N GLU A 239 2.66 0.14 6.62
CA GLU A 239 3.55 -0.91 7.12
C GLU A 239 2.94 -1.56 8.38
N LEU A 240 2.93 -2.88 8.43
CA LEU A 240 2.55 -3.62 9.62
C LEU A 240 3.71 -3.67 10.61
N ALA A 241 3.39 -3.55 11.90
CA ALA A 241 4.37 -3.61 12.98
C ALA A 241 4.70 -5.03 13.45
N ALA A 242 3.91 -6.03 13.03
CA ALA A 242 4.06 -7.42 13.45
C ALA A 242 3.77 -8.40 12.30
N GLU A 243 4.28 -9.63 12.46
CA GLU A 243 3.96 -10.74 11.55
C GLU A 243 2.46 -11.00 11.56
N VAL A 244 1.89 -11.20 10.38
CA VAL A 244 0.48 -11.52 10.19
C VAL A 244 0.29 -13.00 9.90
N THR A 245 -0.72 -13.60 10.53
CA THR A 245 -1.18 -14.97 10.27
C THR A 245 -2.70 -15.03 10.16
N VAL A 246 -3.39 -14.32 11.04
CA VAL A 246 -4.85 -14.18 11.08
C VAL A 246 -5.21 -12.71 11.18
N LEU A 247 -6.10 -12.24 10.33
CA LEU A 247 -6.64 -10.88 10.26
C LEU A 247 -7.98 -10.78 10.97
N ASP A 248 -8.20 -9.77 11.79
CA ASP A 248 -9.55 -9.48 12.32
C ASP A 248 -10.40 -8.82 11.23
N ALA A 249 -11.62 -9.31 10.99
CA ALA A 249 -12.51 -8.80 9.94
C ALA A 249 -12.87 -7.32 10.12
N GLN A 250 -13.03 -6.88 11.37
CA GLN A 250 -13.24 -5.46 11.68
C GLN A 250 -12.02 -4.62 11.25
N TRP A 251 -10.81 -5.08 11.51
CA TRP A 251 -9.58 -4.40 11.06
C TRP A 251 -9.52 -4.37 9.52
N CYS A 252 -9.91 -5.46 8.84
CA CYS A 252 -10.01 -5.45 7.39
C CYS A 252 -11.01 -4.39 6.88
N PHE A 253 -12.14 -4.22 7.56
CA PHE A 253 -13.10 -3.18 7.20
C PHE A 253 -12.57 -1.77 7.44
N GLU A 254 -11.88 -1.53 8.57
CA GLU A 254 -11.21 -0.26 8.85
C GLU A 254 -10.18 0.10 7.77
N MET A 255 -9.42 -0.89 7.29
CA MET A 255 -8.47 -0.71 6.19
C MET A 255 -9.16 -0.40 4.86
N LEU A 256 -10.30 -1.05 4.56
CA LEU A 256 -11.13 -0.72 3.41
C LEU A 256 -11.65 0.72 3.48
N CYS A 257 -12.11 1.17 4.65
CA CYS A 257 -12.58 2.54 4.88
C CYS A 257 -11.47 3.57 4.72
N ARG A 258 -10.24 3.26 5.15
CA ARG A 258 -9.07 4.10 4.93
C ARG A 258 -8.59 4.11 3.48
N GLY A 259 -9.00 3.13 2.67
CA GLY A 259 -8.36 2.86 1.39
C GLY A 259 -6.89 2.50 1.56
N ALA A 260 -6.57 1.63 2.49
CA ALA A 260 -5.20 1.21 2.76
C ALA A 260 -4.94 -0.25 2.35
N ALA A 261 -3.79 -0.49 1.72
CA ALA A 261 -3.19 -1.81 1.57
C ALA A 261 -2.06 -1.98 2.58
N ALA A 262 -1.65 -3.21 2.86
CA ALA A 262 -0.67 -3.51 3.91
C ALA A 262 0.61 -4.12 3.35
N GLN A 263 1.75 -3.55 3.72
CA GLN A 263 3.05 -4.20 3.62
C GLN A 263 3.33 -4.94 4.93
N CYS A 264 3.75 -6.20 4.82
CA CYS A 264 4.09 -6.99 5.99
C CYS A 264 5.45 -6.58 6.57
N VAL A 265 5.73 -7.03 7.80
CA VAL A 265 7.06 -6.87 8.40
C VAL A 265 8.13 -7.55 7.57
N PHE A 266 9.37 -7.07 7.72
CA PHE A 266 10.53 -7.71 7.15
C PHE A 266 10.59 -9.19 7.54
N SER A 267 10.96 -10.05 6.58
CA SER A 267 11.00 -11.51 6.76
C SER A 267 9.66 -12.19 7.07
N GLN A 268 8.52 -11.53 6.83
CA GLN A 268 7.22 -12.19 6.81
C GLN A 268 7.29 -13.44 5.90
N PRO A 269 6.95 -14.63 6.41
CA PRO A 269 6.90 -15.81 5.58
C PRO A 269 5.83 -15.69 4.50
N VAL A 270 6.09 -16.32 3.35
CA VAL A 270 5.14 -16.51 2.24
C VAL A 270 4.81 -15.24 1.44
N ILE A 271 4.47 -14.12 2.06
CA ILE A 271 4.02 -12.89 1.39
C ILE A 271 4.81 -11.66 1.85
N ASN A 272 4.86 -10.64 0.99
CA ASN A 272 5.41 -9.32 1.34
C ASN A 272 4.30 -8.31 1.68
N GLY A 273 3.05 -8.58 1.28
CA GLY A 273 1.91 -7.73 1.63
C GLY A 273 0.59 -8.23 1.04
N PHE A 274 -0.48 -7.48 1.31
CA PHE A 274 -1.81 -7.75 0.76
C PHE A 274 -2.67 -6.49 0.62
N ILE A 275 -3.63 -6.56 -0.30
CA ILE A 275 -4.71 -5.59 -0.50
C ILE A 275 -6.02 -6.27 -0.08
N ILE A 276 -6.88 -5.54 0.61
CA ILE A 276 -8.22 -6.01 0.95
C ILE A 276 -9.18 -5.56 -0.14
N GLY A 277 -9.93 -6.50 -0.67
CA GLY A 277 -11.05 -6.29 -1.58
C GLY A 277 -12.38 -6.66 -0.92
N TYR A 278 -13.48 -6.28 -1.56
CA TYR A 278 -14.83 -6.56 -1.10
C TYR A 278 -15.72 -7.03 -2.25
N ARG A 279 -16.34 -8.20 -2.11
CA ARG A 279 -17.21 -8.80 -3.15
C ARG A 279 -18.70 -8.46 -3.00
N GLY A 280 -19.06 -7.63 -2.02
CA GLY A 280 -20.44 -7.20 -1.83
C GLY A 280 -20.79 -5.98 -2.66
N LYS A 281 -22.10 -5.73 -2.82
CA LYS A 281 -22.53 -4.43 -3.35
C LYS A 281 -22.14 -3.33 -2.37
N LEU A 282 -21.69 -2.20 -2.92
CA LEU A 282 -21.12 -1.11 -2.12
C LEU A 282 -22.13 -0.48 -1.16
N ASP A 283 -23.39 -0.34 -1.58
CA ASP A 283 -24.44 0.32 -0.79
C ASP A 283 -25.18 -0.64 0.18
N GLU A 284 -24.83 -1.93 0.17
CA GLU A 284 -25.37 -2.89 1.13
C GLU A 284 -24.59 -2.85 2.45
N PRO A 285 -25.22 -3.20 3.59
CA PRO A 285 -24.51 -3.34 4.85
C PRO A 285 -23.26 -4.23 4.72
N PHE A 286 -22.19 -3.85 5.41
CA PHE A 286 -20.93 -4.58 5.40
C PHE A 286 -21.14 -6.02 5.89
N ASP A 287 -20.67 -6.97 5.08
CA ASP A 287 -20.71 -8.40 5.35
C ASP A 287 -19.28 -8.95 5.35
N GLU A 288 -18.79 -9.35 6.52
CA GLU A 288 -17.43 -9.87 6.70
C GLU A 288 -17.15 -11.14 5.87
N THR A 289 -18.20 -11.88 5.48
CA THR A 289 -18.06 -13.07 4.63
C THR A 289 -17.72 -12.75 3.18
N LYS A 290 -17.87 -11.48 2.77
CA LYS A 290 -17.56 -10.99 1.42
C LYS A 290 -16.18 -10.34 1.32
N LEU A 291 -15.37 -10.41 2.38
CA LEU A 291 -13.97 -9.97 2.35
C LEU A 291 -13.17 -10.83 1.36
N TYR A 292 -12.32 -10.18 0.58
CA TYR A 292 -11.45 -10.81 -0.42
C TYR A 292 -10.00 -10.33 -0.20
N LEU A 293 -9.01 -11.21 -0.35
CA LEU A 293 -7.60 -10.82 -0.21
C LEU A 293 -6.84 -10.91 -1.53
N ILE A 294 -6.06 -9.89 -1.84
CA ILE A 294 -5.10 -9.91 -2.95
C ILE A 294 -3.71 -9.84 -2.31
N ALA A 295 -3.11 -11.00 -2.02
CA ALA A 295 -1.78 -11.07 -1.42
C ALA A 295 -0.71 -11.09 -2.51
N TRP A 296 0.50 -10.61 -2.18
CA TRP A 296 1.62 -10.69 -3.11
C TRP A 296 2.92 -11.10 -2.46
N GLN A 297 3.80 -11.65 -3.30
CA GLN A 297 5.20 -11.84 -3.00
C GLN A 297 6.05 -11.19 -4.09
N THR A 298 7.17 -10.60 -3.70
CA THR A 298 8.16 -10.04 -4.59
C THR A 298 9.46 -10.82 -4.52
N LYS A 299 10.04 -11.06 -5.70
CA LYS A 299 11.36 -11.65 -5.91
C LYS A 299 12.13 -10.72 -6.83
N ALA A 300 13.14 -10.09 -6.25
CA ALA A 300 14.05 -9.16 -6.92
C ALA A 300 15.42 -9.83 -7.05
N ARG A 301 15.53 -10.80 -7.96
CA ARG A 301 16.79 -11.51 -8.24
C ARG A 301 16.89 -11.87 -9.71
N GLN A 302 18.11 -11.97 -10.24
CA GLN A 302 18.34 -12.31 -11.65
C GLN A 302 17.87 -13.71 -12.05
N GLU A 303 17.92 -14.66 -11.11
CA GLU A 303 17.48 -16.03 -11.36
C GLU A 303 15.96 -16.15 -11.25
N PRO A 304 15.26 -16.67 -12.29
CA PRO A 304 13.83 -16.90 -12.24
C PRO A 304 13.41 -17.75 -11.05
N VAL A 305 12.22 -17.45 -10.51
CA VAL A 305 11.64 -18.26 -9.46
C VAL A 305 11.42 -19.70 -9.92
N PRO A 306 12.01 -20.71 -9.23
CA PRO A 306 11.80 -22.10 -9.55
C PRO A 306 10.31 -22.46 -9.58
N PRO A 307 9.88 -23.36 -10.48
CA PRO A 307 8.47 -23.73 -10.64
C PRO A 307 7.76 -24.20 -9.37
N ASN A 308 8.50 -24.66 -8.35
CA ASN A 308 7.96 -25.20 -7.10
C ASN A 308 7.96 -24.19 -5.96
N GLN A 309 8.51 -22.98 -6.13
CA GLN A 309 8.56 -22.00 -5.05
C GLN A 309 7.26 -21.18 -4.95
N ASP A 310 6.50 -21.12 -6.04
CA ASP A 310 5.22 -20.41 -6.08
C ASP A 310 4.05 -21.22 -5.47
N VAL A 311 4.18 -22.55 -5.34
CA VAL A 311 3.12 -23.45 -4.84
C VAL A 311 2.75 -23.21 -3.38
N GLY A 312 3.66 -22.62 -2.60
CA GLY A 312 3.42 -22.30 -1.19
C GLY A 312 2.76 -20.95 -0.95
N LEU A 313 2.56 -20.14 -2.00
CA LEU A 313 2.02 -18.79 -1.85
C LEU A 313 0.52 -18.82 -1.60
N THR A 314 0.09 -18.10 -0.56
CA THR A 314 -1.31 -17.99 -0.14
C THR A 314 -1.49 -16.68 0.65
N CYS A 315 -2.67 -16.43 1.22
CA CYS A 315 -2.98 -15.25 2.04
C CYS A 315 -3.17 -15.58 3.54
N PRO A 316 -3.21 -14.59 4.44
CA PRO A 316 -3.58 -14.79 5.83
C PRO A 316 -5.02 -15.29 5.99
N LEU A 317 -5.33 -15.89 7.13
CA LEU A 317 -6.70 -16.23 7.54
C LEU A 317 -7.46 -14.97 7.96
N ILE A 318 -8.79 -15.01 7.99
CA ILE A 318 -9.65 -13.95 8.56
C ILE A 318 -10.45 -14.50 9.73
N ARG A 319 -10.46 -13.78 10.85
CA ARG A 319 -11.31 -14.02 12.03
C ARG A 319 -12.52 -13.10 11.98
N TYR A 320 -13.69 -13.70 11.95
CA TYR A 320 -14.99 -13.05 12.01
C TYR A 320 -15.37 -12.64 13.43
N LYS A 321 -16.39 -11.79 13.57
CA LYS A 321 -16.83 -11.26 14.86
C LYS A 321 -17.31 -12.35 15.82
N ASP A 322 -17.86 -13.44 15.29
CA ASP A 322 -18.28 -14.62 16.06
C ASP A 322 -17.12 -15.52 16.52
N GLY A 323 -15.88 -15.18 16.14
CA GLY A 323 -14.67 -15.94 16.43
C GLY A 323 -14.31 -16.99 15.38
N THR A 324 -15.15 -17.20 14.36
CA THR A 324 -14.88 -18.13 13.26
C THR A 324 -13.63 -17.67 12.50
N VAL A 325 -12.70 -18.59 12.24
CA VAL A 325 -11.49 -18.31 11.46
C VAL A 325 -11.56 -19.05 10.14
N VAL A 326 -11.52 -18.33 9.03
CA VAL A 326 -11.64 -18.89 7.68
C VAL A 326 -10.47 -18.49 6.79
N LYS A 327 -10.28 -19.26 5.72
CA LYS A 327 -9.47 -18.84 4.58
C LYS A 327 -10.39 -18.05 3.64
N PRO A 328 -10.14 -16.75 3.39
CA PRO A 328 -10.98 -15.99 2.48
C PRO A 328 -10.72 -16.39 1.04
N ASP A 329 -11.65 -16.05 0.16
CA ASP A 329 -11.38 -16.03 -1.27
C ASP A 329 -10.25 -15.04 -1.57
N HIS A 330 -9.35 -15.44 -2.48
CA HIS A 330 -8.14 -14.66 -2.68
C HIS A 330 -7.52 -14.78 -4.07
N THR A 331 -6.73 -13.75 -4.40
CA THR A 331 -5.79 -13.73 -5.52
C THR A 331 -4.37 -13.62 -4.97
N ILE A 332 -3.44 -14.34 -5.57
CA ILE A 332 -2.01 -14.28 -5.26
C ILE A 332 -1.25 -13.72 -6.45
N LEU A 333 -0.46 -12.67 -6.21
CA LEU A 333 0.43 -12.08 -7.18
C LEU A 333 1.89 -12.44 -6.86
N LEU A 334 2.63 -12.94 -7.84
CA LEU A 334 4.08 -13.12 -7.74
C LEU A 334 4.77 -12.16 -8.69
N PHE A 335 5.49 -11.19 -8.13
CA PHE A 335 6.32 -10.23 -8.85
C PHE A 335 7.76 -10.76 -8.91
N ASP A 336 8.14 -11.39 -10.02
CA ASP A 336 9.50 -11.89 -10.27
C ASP A 336 10.27 -10.86 -11.12
N LEU A 337 10.58 -9.72 -10.51
CA LEU A 337 10.96 -8.48 -11.20
C LEU A 337 12.37 -8.51 -11.79
N GLY A 338 13.31 -9.16 -11.10
CA GLY A 338 14.72 -9.18 -11.47
C GLY A 338 15.07 -10.31 -12.44
N ALA A 339 14.22 -11.33 -12.55
CA ALA A 339 14.38 -12.39 -13.51
C ALA A 339 14.27 -11.72 -14.88
N GLY A 340 15.30 -11.81 -15.72
CA GLY A 340 15.19 -11.34 -17.11
C GLY A 340 13.97 -11.96 -17.81
N ASP A 341 13.68 -11.59 -19.05
CA ASP A 341 12.49 -12.04 -19.79
C ASP A 341 12.53 -13.55 -20.14
N THR A 342 12.57 -14.40 -19.13
CA THR A 342 12.71 -15.84 -19.17
C THR A 342 11.35 -16.44 -18.89
N GLU A 343 10.79 -17.07 -19.91
CA GLU A 343 9.44 -17.62 -19.85
C GLU A 343 9.27 -18.70 -18.77
N TYR A 344 8.07 -18.78 -18.21
CA TYR A 344 7.64 -19.95 -17.46
C TYR A 344 7.61 -21.15 -18.38
N THR A 345 8.28 -22.23 -18.00
CA THR A 345 8.34 -23.47 -18.80
C THR A 345 6.96 -24.08 -19.05
N SER A 346 6.04 -23.92 -18.10
CA SER A 346 4.68 -24.45 -18.19
C SER A 346 3.81 -23.71 -19.21
N SER A 347 3.94 -22.37 -19.28
CA SER A 347 3.07 -21.53 -20.11
C SER A 347 3.74 -21.03 -21.39
N LYS A 348 5.08 -21.18 -21.51
CA LYS A 348 5.89 -20.54 -22.56
C LYS A 348 5.57 -19.05 -22.68
N SER A 349 5.48 -18.41 -21.52
CA SER A 349 5.04 -17.04 -21.38
C SER A 349 5.70 -16.39 -20.17
N LEU A 350 5.88 -15.07 -20.20
CA LEU A 350 6.35 -14.28 -19.05
C LEU A 350 5.28 -14.14 -17.96
N VAL A 351 4.04 -14.51 -18.27
CA VAL A 351 2.91 -14.48 -17.34
C VAL A 351 2.34 -15.89 -17.22
N LYS A 352 2.07 -16.30 -15.99
CA LYS A 352 1.42 -17.57 -15.64
C LYS A 352 0.15 -17.25 -14.87
N ALA A 353 -0.99 -17.79 -15.30
CA ALA A 353 -2.27 -17.59 -14.61
C ALA A 353 -3.00 -18.92 -14.41
N CYS A 354 -3.31 -19.27 -13.17
CA CYS A 354 -4.05 -20.50 -12.87
C CYS A 354 -4.85 -20.41 -11.57
N SER A 355 -5.83 -21.29 -11.42
CA SER A 355 -6.49 -21.53 -10.14
C SER A 355 -5.76 -22.69 -9.44
N ARG A 356 -5.41 -22.53 -8.16
CA ARG A 356 -4.76 -23.58 -7.37
C ARG A 356 -4.94 -23.37 -5.87
N ALA A 357 -4.94 -24.45 -5.11
CA ALA A 357 -4.72 -24.41 -3.67
C ALA A 357 -3.22 -24.38 -3.36
N ALA A 358 -2.83 -23.66 -2.31
CA ALA A 358 -1.45 -23.64 -1.87
C ALA A 358 -1.04 -24.96 -1.19
N VAL A 359 0.23 -25.33 -1.34
CA VAL A 359 0.83 -26.46 -0.64
C VAL A 359 1.81 -25.88 0.39
N PRO A 360 1.61 -26.07 1.70
CA PRO A 360 2.49 -25.51 2.72
C PRO A 360 3.96 -25.92 2.48
N THR A 361 4.82 -24.94 2.21
CA THR A 361 6.27 -25.15 1.99
C THR A 361 7.12 -24.64 3.15
N THR A 362 6.52 -23.89 4.07
CA THR A 362 7.18 -23.30 5.23
C THR A 362 6.30 -23.45 6.47
N ARG A 363 6.89 -23.23 7.66
CA ARG A 363 6.13 -23.13 8.90
C ARG A 363 5.60 -21.71 9.03
N TRP A 364 4.37 -21.47 8.58
CA TRP A 364 3.68 -20.20 8.74
C TRP A 364 2.25 -20.43 9.23
N GLY A 365 1.80 -19.65 10.21
CA GLY A 365 0.48 -19.80 10.83
C GLY A 365 -0.69 -19.39 9.93
N GLY A 366 -0.42 -18.74 8.79
CA GLY A 366 -1.45 -18.31 7.83
C GLY A 366 -1.96 -19.43 6.90
N TYR A 367 -1.36 -20.63 6.95
CA TYR A 367 -1.90 -21.79 6.26
C TYR A 367 -3.15 -22.34 6.97
N ALA A 368 -4.14 -22.76 6.19
CA ALA A 368 -5.33 -23.46 6.67
C ALA A 368 -4.95 -24.84 7.23
N LYS A 369 -5.49 -25.19 8.40
CA LYS A 369 -5.14 -26.45 9.11
C LYS A 369 -5.62 -27.72 8.42
N ALA A 370 -6.80 -27.67 7.80
CA ALA A 370 -7.40 -28.82 7.13
C ALA A 370 -6.91 -28.92 5.68
N GLN A 371 -7.25 -27.91 4.88
CA GLN A 371 -6.88 -27.82 3.48
C GLN A 371 -6.94 -26.35 3.04
N GLU A 372 -5.99 -25.93 2.22
CA GLU A 372 -6.00 -24.62 1.57
C GLU A 372 -7.13 -24.54 0.55
N THR A 373 -7.83 -23.40 0.53
CA THR A 373 -8.83 -23.12 -0.50
C THR A 373 -8.13 -22.77 -1.81
N GLU A 374 -8.83 -23.04 -2.92
CA GLU A 374 -8.32 -22.65 -4.23
C GLU A 374 -8.36 -21.13 -4.40
N GLY A 375 -7.23 -20.54 -4.76
CA GLY A 375 -7.09 -19.12 -5.08
C GLY A 375 -6.70 -18.91 -6.54
N PHE A 376 -6.91 -17.68 -7.04
CA PHE A 376 -6.43 -17.30 -8.36
C PHE A 376 -4.98 -16.82 -8.27
N PHE A 377 -4.07 -17.45 -9.01
CA PHE A 377 -2.66 -17.10 -9.01
C PHE A 377 -2.27 -16.41 -10.32
N VAL A 378 -1.52 -15.30 -10.20
CA VAL A 378 -0.89 -14.61 -11.32
C VAL A 378 0.60 -14.41 -11.01
N GLY A 379 1.47 -15.09 -11.76
CA GLY A 379 2.91 -14.90 -11.70
C GLY A 379 3.41 -14.11 -12.90
N ILE A 380 4.24 -13.09 -12.66
CA ILE A 380 4.74 -12.18 -13.69
C ILE A 380 6.26 -12.12 -13.59
N ARG A 381 6.96 -12.40 -14.70
CA ARG A 381 8.43 -12.40 -14.79
C ARG A 381 8.95 -11.23 -15.61
N GLY A 382 10.03 -10.64 -15.15
CA GLY A 382 10.65 -9.47 -15.77
C GLY A 382 9.77 -8.23 -15.68
N LEU A 383 10.19 -7.16 -16.34
CA LEU A 383 9.50 -5.86 -16.32
C LEU A 383 8.62 -5.63 -17.55
N THR A 384 8.89 -6.31 -18.65
CA THR A 384 8.20 -6.12 -19.92
C THR A 384 6.69 -6.42 -19.88
N PRO A 385 6.17 -7.35 -19.05
CA PRO A 385 4.72 -7.62 -19.03
C PRO A 385 3.88 -6.52 -18.36
N TYR A 386 4.48 -5.63 -17.57
CA TYR A 386 3.71 -4.63 -16.82
C TYR A 386 3.25 -3.49 -17.73
N ALA A 387 1.94 -3.36 -17.93
CA ALA A 387 1.37 -2.28 -18.75
C ALA A 387 1.60 -0.90 -18.12
N VAL A 388 1.71 -0.83 -16.79
CA VAL A 388 1.97 0.42 -16.06
C VAL A 388 3.39 0.96 -16.19
N LEU A 389 4.32 0.15 -16.69
CA LEU A 389 5.69 0.56 -16.97
C LEU A 389 5.92 0.85 -18.46
N ASP A 390 4.88 0.74 -19.29
CA ASP A 390 4.97 0.87 -20.75
C ASP A 390 4.87 2.34 -21.20
N TRP A 391 5.83 3.17 -20.78
CA TRP A 391 5.87 4.58 -21.11
C TRP A 391 7.14 4.93 -21.89
N ASP A 392 6.99 5.70 -22.96
CA ASP A 392 8.13 6.20 -23.74
C ASP A 392 9.15 6.90 -22.82
N GLY A 393 10.43 6.50 -22.91
CA GLY A 393 11.51 7.11 -22.13
C GLY A 393 11.53 6.75 -20.64
N LEU A 394 10.84 5.68 -20.21
CA LEU A 394 11.16 5.04 -18.94
C LEU A 394 12.44 4.20 -19.11
N ASP A 395 13.45 4.46 -18.29
CA ASP A 395 14.71 3.71 -18.33
C ASP A 395 14.55 2.40 -17.54
N HIS A 396 14.13 1.35 -18.26
CA HIS A 396 13.98 0.01 -17.69
C HIS A 396 15.30 -0.55 -17.15
N GLN A 397 16.44 -0.18 -17.76
CA GLN A 397 17.74 -0.65 -17.29
C GLN A 397 18.07 -0.01 -15.95
N LYS A 398 17.88 1.31 -15.81
CA LYS A 398 18.03 2.00 -14.52
C LYS A 398 17.09 1.42 -13.45
N LEU A 399 15.88 1.00 -13.84
CA LEU A 399 14.96 0.32 -12.92
C LEU A 399 15.45 -1.08 -12.54
N LEU A 400 16.09 -1.83 -13.44
CA LEU A 400 16.73 -3.10 -13.10
C LEU A 400 17.97 -2.92 -12.21
N ASP A 401 18.79 -1.91 -12.50
CA ASP A 401 20.01 -1.60 -11.74
C ASP A 401 19.73 -1.19 -10.29
N THR A 402 18.53 -0.65 -10.05
CA THR A 402 18.02 -0.33 -8.70
C THR A 402 17.40 -1.54 -8.00
N ILE A 403 16.87 -2.52 -8.74
CA ILE A 403 16.33 -3.77 -8.17
C ILE A 403 17.45 -4.75 -7.80
N ASN A 404 18.56 -4.72 -8.54
CA ASN A 404 19.67 -5.64 -8.37
C ASN A 404 21.02 -4.88 -8.38
N PRO A 405 21.30 -4.07 -7.34
CA PRO A 405 22.57 -3.37 -7.27
C PRO A 405 23.72 -4.37 -7.18
N GLU A 406 24.68 -4.30 -8.11
CA GLU A 406 25.91 -5.08 -7.99
C GLU A 406 26.65 -4.71 -6.68
N GLY A 407 26.85 -5.68 -5.79
CA GLY A 407 27.66 -5.51 -4.58
C GLY A 407 27.29 -6.46 -3.43
N PRO A 408 28.19 -6.64 -2.44
CA PRO A 408 27.90 -7.45 -1.26
C PRO A 408 26.76 -6.86 -0.42
N LEU A 409 25.87 -7.74 0.05
CA LEU A 409 24.82 -7.45 1.02
C LEU A 409 25.48 -7.05 2.35
N GLU A 410 25.54 -5.75 2.68
CA GLU A 410 25.87 -5.34 4.04
C GLU A 410 24.60 -5.42 4.91
N PRO A 411 24.58 -6.22 5.99
CA PRO A 411 23.44 -6.29 6.89
C PRO A 411 23.44 -5.05 7.79
N LYS A 412 22.62 -4.04 7.48
CA LYS A 412 22.55 -2.79 8.25
C LYS A 412 21.40 -2.66 9.25
N TYR A 413 20.54 -3.68 9.38
CA TYR A 413 19.57 -3.73 10.48
C TYR A 413 20.24 -4.16 11.79
N GLY A 414 21.15 -3.33 12.31
CA GLY A 414 21.58 -3.36 13.69
C GLY A 414 20.70 -2.42 14.52
N SER A 415 19.66 -2.94 15.16
CA SER A 415 18.94 -2.38 16.34
C SER A 415 18.31 -0.97 16.30
N GLY A 416 18.69 -0.07 15.38
CA GLY A 416 18.32 1.35 15.43
C GLY A 416 16.86 1.67 15.04
N ALA A 417 16.31 0.99 14.02
CA ALA A 417 14.92 1.18 13.62
C ALA A 417 13.92 0.62 14.66
N ARG A 418 14.35 -0.36 15.46
CA ARG A 418 13.56 -0.93 16.57
C ARG A 418 13.38 0.09 17.70
N ALA A 419 14.41 0.88 18.01
CA ALA A 419 14.38 1.90 19.05
C ALA A 419 13.48 3.11 18.72
N SER A 420 13.37 3.47 17.43
CA SER A 420 12.43 4.51 16.99
C SER A 420 10.98 4.06 17.11
N TYR A 421 10.69 2.76 16.90
CA TYR A 421 9.38 2.17 17.13
C TYR A 421 9.07 1.98 18.63
N ASP A 422 10.08 1.59 19.44
CA ASP A 422 9.93 1.40 20.89
C ASP A 422 9.78 2.72 21.66
N MET A 423 10.29 3.86 21.16
CA MET A 423 10.08 5.16 21.82
C MET A 423 8.61 5.65 21.79
N PHE A 424 7.74 5.08 20.95
CA PHE A 424 6.29 5.32 21.00
C PHE A 424 5.57 4.46 22.05
N THR A 425 6.29 3.64 22.83
CA THR A 425 5.70 2.69 23.80
C THR A 425 5.79 3.10 25.27
N HIS A 426 6.22 4.35 25.57
CA HIS A 426 6.30 4.86 26.95
C HIS A 426 5.29 5.97 27.31
N GLY A 427 4.29 6.18 26.46
CA GLY A 427 2.93 6.51 26.89
C GLY A 427 2.05 5.33 26.50
N GLU A 428 1.03 5.00 27.29
CA GLU A 428 0.19 3.80 27.10
C GLU A 428 -0.08 3.46 25.61
N PRO A 429 0.08 2.19 25.20
CA PRO A 429 -0.10 1.79 23.82
C PRO A 429 -1.56 2.01 23.42
N GLN A 430 -1.83 3.07 22.67
CA GLN A 430 -3.02 3.14 21.84
C GLN A 430 -2.83 2.19 20.66
N ARG A 431 -3.08 0.93 20.99
CA ARG A 431 -3.34 -0.22 20.14
C ARG A 431 -4.17 0.17 18.92
N LEU A 432 -3.58 0.06 17.72
CA LEU A 432 -4.31 -0.52 16.60
C LEU A 432 -4.66 -1.95 17.04
N ARG A 433 -5.92 -2.14 17.44
CA ARG A 433 -6.43 -3.33 18.15
C ARG A 433 -6.21 -4.62 17.37
N TYR A 434 -5.10 -5.28 17.66
CA TYR A 434 -5.02 -6.73 17.85
C TYR A 434 -5.04 -7.03 19.35
N GLU A 435 -6.16 -6.75 20.03
CA GLU A 435 -6.40 -7.28 21.37
C GLU A 435 -7.91 -7.40 21.63
N LYS A 436 -8.45 -8.58 21.32
CA LYS A 436 -9.56 -9.21 22.07
C LYS A 436 -9.50 -10.73 21.86
N SER A 437 -8.66 -11.38 22.66
CA SER A 437 -8.73 -12.76 23.18
C SER A 437 -7.29 -13.10 23.56
N VAL A 438 -6.93 -13.17 24.85
CA VAL A 438 -7.19 -14.29 25.75
C VAL A 438 -7.24 -13.76 27.20
N TYR A 439 -8.30 -14.11 27.94
CA TYR A 439 -8.38 -14.53 29.36
C TYR A 439 -9.75 -14.19 29.97
N PHE A 440 -10.52 -15.24 30.26
CA PHE A 440 -11.55 -15.27 31.31
C PHE A 440 -10.89 -15.66 32.64
N SER A 441 -11.54 -15.28 33.76
CA SER A 441 -11.29 -15.60 35.19
C SER A 441 -9.92 -15.13 35.73
N ASP A 442 -9.79 -14.29 36.76
CA ASP A 442 -10.50 -14.23 38.04
C ASP A 442 -10.52 -12.80 38.61
N GLY A 443 -11.42 -12.55 39.56
CA GLY A 443 -11.59 -11.26 40.22
C GLY A 443 -10.41 -10.83 41.10
N ILE A 444 -10.41 -9.54 41.46
CA ILE A 444 -10.26 -9.01 42.82
C ILE A 444 -10.52 -7.50 42.77
N ALA A 445 -11.30 -7.04 43.74
CA ALA A 445 -11.59 -5.64 44.03
C ALA A 445 -10.33 -4.89 44.46
N TYR A 446 -10.23 -3.60 44.08
CA TYR A 446 -10.07 -2.47 45.00
C TYR A 446 -10.56 -1.19 44.33
#